data_AF-A0A965MX27-F1
#
_entry.id   AF-A0A965MX27-F1
#
_cell.length_a   1.000
_cell.length_b   1.000
_cell.length_c   1.000
_cell.angle_alpha   90.00
_cell.angle_beta   90.00
_cell.angle_gamma   90.00
#
_symmetry.space_group_name_H-M   'P 1'
#
loop_
_entity.id
_entity.type
_entity.pdbx_description
1 polymer ?
#
loop_
_entity_poly.entity_id
_entity_poly.type
_entity_poly.pdbx_seq_one_letter_code
_entity_poly.pdbx_strand_id
1 'polypeptide(L)'
;MAKYKTELIYSGDTIQNIAKKYLGDEQKWPVIASLNRLRNPYISDNPEDQLGNSSGAIYLSEEMNQGSTYIALPKYLYSSQQDSSAGRISKSVLSSNNKIFMKRYTQNGDYIHDTITIRNVYFEKNTNYPNIPDGYFYIEFESAIVVPPLTSAINAKLFSYVSATSSSDKYYITYSYVANDGNETIPAPFNEKLYGQSYAKEYFVPASNSTIVFSAPSVWPEGAKSVNVYMAKIDYSLSDFANSSLYLQGNISEPSGTLSITLLNTSLPVTGSKNPQLHESSLYSGKPKKGTSNYYPSGTKMFFYSAIYDDTYVLRTGDKIQIPIYESNSTKILNAYSSSQIDSYGKDIKIDSSGQITFLGNSSTDLTTISGRENVIQALNNKIKTKYGKLKAFPSYGNSAIQYIGSKYSPSIVKATKDSIYSTIMSDERVSGIVSMDVRYDAISTAIIAENIYVRLSENFTVVNLNPVSIGI
;
A
#
# COMPACT_ATOMS: atom_id res chain seq x y z
N MET A 1 -16.85 24.12 -0.34
CA MET A 1 -15.71 23.18 -0.38
C MET A 1 -16.26 21.77 -0.26
N ALA A 2 -15.76 20.82 -1.06
CA ALA A 2 -16.10 19.41 -0.87
C ALA A 2 -15.58 18.95 0.50
N LYS A 3 -16.45 18.35 1.31
CA LYS A 3 -16.05 17.75 2.59
C LYS A 3 -15.54 16.32 2.32
N TYR A 4 -14.40 15.99 2.91
CA TYR A 4 -13.81 14.65 2.83
C TYR A 4 -13.51 14.11 4.22
N LYS A 5 -13.59 12.79 4.36
CA LYS A 5 -13.12 12.03 5.50
C LYS A 5 -11.77 11.43 5.15
N THR A 6 -10.84 11.41 6.10
CA THR A 6 -9.60 10.65 5.96
C THR A 6 -9.74 9.33 6.72
N GLU A 7 -9.39 8.23 6.08
CA GLU A 7 -9.43 6.88 6.64
C GLU A 7 -8.06 6.20 6.51
N LEU A 8 -7.71 5.34 7.46
CA LEU A 8 -6.51 4.49 7.38
C LEU A 8 -6.81 3.24 6.56
N ILE A 9 -5.88 2.84 5.69
CA ILE A 9 -5.98 1.61 4.90
C ILE A 9 -5.48 0.43 5.73
N TYR A 10 -6.26 -0.65 5.78
CA TYR A 10 -5.89 -1.88 6.46
C TYR A 10 -5.50 -2.97 5.45
N SER A 11 -4.79 -4.00 5.93
CA SER A 11 -4.44 -5.14 5.10
C SER A 11 -5.69 -5.82 4.55
N GLY A 12 -5.71 -6.12 3.25
CA GLY A 12 -6.85 -6.70 2.55
C GLY A 12 -7.90 -5.68 2.09
N ASP A 13 -7.76 -4.39 2.42
CA ASP A 13 -8.62 -3.37 1.84
C ASP A 13 -8.40 -3.27 0.34
N THR A 14 -9.50 -3.23 -0.41
CA THR A 14 -9.52 -2.84 -1.82
C THR A 14 -10.25 -1.51 -1.94
N ILE A 15 -9.94 -0.73 -2.97
CA ILE A 15 -10.61 0.54 -3.18
C ILE A 15 -12.13 0.37 -3.39
N GLN A 16 -12.54 -0.78 -3.95
CA GLN A 16 -13.93 -1.19 -4.12
C GLN A 16 -14.61 -1.45 -2.77
N ASN A 17 -13.95 -2.16 -1.85
CA ASN A 17 -14.48 -2.41 -0.51
C ASN A 17 -14.58 -1.11 0.29
N ILE A 18 -13.60 -0.21 0.16
CA ILE A 18 -13.65 1.13 0.75
C ILE A 18 -14.85 1.90 0.16
N ALA A 19 -15.03 1.90 -1.16
CA ALA A 19 -16.18 2.55 -1.80
C ALA A 19 -17.52 1.97 -1.33
N LYS A 20 -17.66 0.65 -1.24
CA LYS A 20 -18.84 -0.01 -0.69
C LYS A 20 -19.11 0.41 0.75
N LYS A 21 -18.08 0.40 1.58
CA LYS A 21 -18.14 0.71 3.01
C LYS A 21 -18.57 2.16 3.27
N TYR A 22 -18.05 3.12 2.51
CA TYR A 22 -18.26 4.54 2.79
C TYR A 22 -19.25 5.24 1.85
N LEU A 23 -19.41 4.74 0.62
CA LEU A 23 -20.28 5.34 -0.41
C LEU A 23 -21.53 4.48 -0.71
N GLY A 24 -21.65 3.32 -0.05
CA GLY A 24 -22.75 2.37 -0.18
C GLY A 24 -22.73 1.55 -1.48
N ASP A 25 -21.74 1.77 -2.35
CA ASP A 25 -21.67 1.19 -3.68
C ASP A 25 -20.20 1.01 -4.07
N GLU A 26 -19.82 -0.23 -4.36
CA GLU A 26 -18.47 -0.58 -4.81
C GLU A 26 -18.12 0.08 -6.15
N GLN A 27 -19.09 0.30 -7.05
CA GLN A 27 -18.87 0.91 -8.38
C GLN A 27 -18.48 2.40 -8.30
N LYS A 28 -18.57 3.03 -7.12
CA LYS A 28 -18.14 4.41 -6.88
C LYS A 28 -16.65 4.55 -6.55
N TRP A 29 -15.89 3.45 -6.55
CA TRP A 29 -14.44 3.48 -6.35
C TRP A 29 -13.67 4.46 -7.27
N PRO A 30 -14.07 4.74 -8.54
CA PRO A 30 -13.32 5.68 -9.38
C PRO A 30 -13.31 7.10 -8.83
N VAL A 31 -14.34 7.48 -8.05
CA VAL A 31 -14.40 8.78 -7.38
C VAL A 31 -13.31 8.87 -6.31
N ILE A 32 -13.13 7.81 -5.52
CA ILE A 32 -12.07 7.71 -4.50
C ILE A 32 -10.70 7.70 -5.18
N ALA A 33 -10.53 6.92 -6.26
CA ALA A 33 -9.29 6.86 -7.01
C ALA A 33 -8.89 8.22 -7.57
N SER A 34 -9.83 8.94 -8.20
CA SER A 34 -9.58 10.27 -8.76
C SER A 34 -9.26 11.29 -7.68
N LEU A 35 -10.03 11.30 -6.58
CA LEU A 35 -9.82 12.20 -5.45
C LEU A 35 -8.41 12.09 -4.88
N ASN A 36 -7.88 10.87 -4.78
CA ASN A 36 -6.55 10.59 -4.22
C ASN A 36 -5.45 10.52 -5.28
N ARG A 37 -5.75 10.72 -6.57
CA ARG A 37 -4.82 10.56 -7.70
C ARG A 37 -4.16 9.18 -7.73
N LEU A 38 -4.95 8.12 -7.61
CA LEU A 38 -4.44 6.75 -7.55
C LEU A 38 -4.31 6.15 -8.95
N ARG A 39 -3.31 5.28 -9.14
CA ARG A 39 -3.17 4.41 -10.33
C ARG A 39 -3.30 2.94 -9.98
N ASN A 40 -3.62 2.11 -10.96
CA ASN A 40 -3.74 0.66 -10.78
C ASN A 40 -2.35 0.01 -10.59
N PRO A 41 -2.17 -0.94 -9.65
CA PRO A 41 -3.13 -1.32 -8.60
C PRO A 41 -3.26 -0.24 -7.54
N TYR A 42 -4.50 0.17 -7.22
CA TYR A 42 -4.75 1.36 -6.37
C TYR A 42 -4.22 1.24 -4.95
N ILE A 43 -4.24 0.02 -4.42
CA ILE A 43 -3.73 -0.34 -3.10
C ILE A 43 -2.87 -1.60 -3.30
N SER A 44 -1.59 -1.54 -2.95
CA SER A 44 -0.68 -2.69 -3.00
C SER A 44 0.46 -2.48 -2.02
N ASP A 45 0.80 -3.52 -1.25
CA ASP A 45 2.00 -3.55 -0.41
C ASP A 45 3.25 -3.99 -1.19
N ASN A 46 3.12 -4.32 -2.49
CA ASN A 46 4.26 -4.63 -3.34
C ASN A 46 4.98 -3.33 -3.76
N PRO A 47 6.28 -3.17 -3.44
CA PRO A 47 7.03 -1.99 -3.84
C PRO A 47 7.12 -1.82 -5.36
N GLU A 48 7.06 -2.88 -6.15
CA GLU A 48 7.13 -2.75 -7.61
C GLU A 48 5.90 -2.05 -8.20
N ASP A 49 4.73 -2.24 -7.60
CA ASP A 49 3.52 -1.52 -8.01
C ASP A 49 3.60 -0.02 -7.66
N GLN A 50 4.18 0.28 -6.49
CA GLN A 50 4.33 1.64 -5.96
C GLN A 50 5.44 2.43 -6.66
N LEU A 51 6.57 1.78 -6.91
CA LEU A 51 7.85 2.41 -7.26
C LEU A 51 8.36 1.98 -8.63
N GLY A 52 7.68 1.05 -9.32
CA GLY A 52 8.10 0.50 -10.59
C GLY A 52 9.17 -0.58 -10.44
N ASN A 53 9.88 -0.91 -11.52
CA ASN A 53 10.93 -1.93 -11.44
C ASN A 53 12.14 -1.41 -10.66
N SER A 54 12.69 -2.25 -9.78
CA SER A 54 13.94 -1.91 -9.10
C SER A 54 15.07 -1.75 -10.12
N SER A 55 15.82 -0.66 -10.00
CA SER A 55 16.94 -0.32 -10.87
C SER A 55 18.27 -0.88 -10.34
N GLY A 56 18.24 -1.54 -9.19
CA GLY A 56 19.41 -2.16 -8.55
C GLY A 56 19.14 -2.47 -7.08
N ALA A 57 20.01 -3.28 -6.48
CA ALA A 57 19.98 -3.56 -5.05
C ALA A 57 21.39 -3.70 -4.48
N ILE A 58 21.55 -3.32 -3.21
CA ILE A 58 22.79 -3.54 -2.44
C ILE A 58 22.44 -4.08 -1.05
N TYR A 59 23.46 -4.51 -0.31
CA TYR A 59 23.33 -4.83 1.10
C TYR A 59 24.02 -3.74 1.94
N LEU A 60 23.39 -3.33 3.04
CA LEU A 60 24.00 -2.45 4.02
C LEU A 60 25.32 -3.07 4.50
N SER A 61 26.43 -2.34 4.41
CA SER A 61 27.70 -2.76 5.01
C SER A 61 27.69 -2.56 6.52
N GLU A 62 26.97 -1.55 7.00
CA GLU A 62 26.92 -1.16 8.40
C GLU A 62 25.48 -0.96 8.87
N GLU A 63 25.30 -0.96 10.19
CA GLU A 63 24.01 -0.72 10.80
C GLU A 63 23.57 0.74 10.61
N MET A 64 22.31 0.94 10.26
CA MET A 64 21.73 2.26 10.06
C MET A 64 20.68 2.56 11.12
N ASN A 65 20.99 3.53 11.97
CA ASN A 65 20.17 3.90 13.12
C ASN A 65 18.94 4.75 12.74
N GLN A 66 17.92 4.72 13.60
CA GLN A 66 16.84 5.70 13.55
C GLN A 66 17.40 7.12 13.60
N GLY A 67 16.81 8.04 12.85
CA GLY A 67 17.27 9.41 12.78
C GLY A 67 18.41 9.65 11.79
N SER A 68 19.03 8.59 11.24
CA SER A 68 20.03 8.75 10.17
C SER A 68 19.43 9.49 8.98
N THR A 69 20.12 10.55 8.55
CA THR A 69 19.79 11.37 7.38
C THR A 69 20.68 11.07 6.18
N TYR A 70 21.61 10.13 6.32
CA TYR A 70 22.49 9.70 5.25
C TYR A 70 22.97 8.26 5.46
N ILE A 71 23.55 7.69 4.40
CA ILE A 71 24.28 6.43 4.43
C ILE A 71 25.59 6.55 3.66
N ALA A 72 26.67 5.99 4.20
CA ALA A 72 27.95 5.84 3.51
C ALA A 72 28.06 4.44 2.89
N LEU A 73 28.46 4.37 1.62
CA LEU A 73 28.58 3.15 0.84
C LEU A 73 29.97 3.08 0.18
N PRO A 74 30.59 1.89 0.11
CA PRO A 74 31.87 1.74 -0.58
C PRO A 74 31.79 2.11 -2.07
N LYS A 75 32.77 2.84 -2.60
CA LYS A 75 32.85 3.27 -4.01
C LYS A 75 32.86 2.12 -5.01
N TYR A 76 33.28 0.92 -4.63
CA TYR A 76 33.25 -0.23 -5.53
C TYR A 76 31.82 -0.73 -5.83
N LEU A 77 30.83 -0.36 -5.00
CA LEU A 77 29.40 -0.58 -5.26
C LEU A 77 28.84 0.41 -6.28
N TYR A 78 29.58 1.46 -6.63
CA TYR A 78 29.19 2.42 -7.65
C TYR A 78 29.78 2.04 -9.01
N SER A 79 28.97 2.17 -10.06
CA SER A 79 29.42 2.11 -11.45
C SER A 79 29.17 3.44 -12.15
N SER A 80 30.22 4.02 -12.72
CA SER A 80 30.10 5.18 -13.61
C SER A 80 29.50 4.82 -14.97
N GLN A 81 29.53 3.55 -15.35
CA GLN A 81 28.91 3.03 -16.57
C GLN A 81 27.51 2.48 -16.26
N GLN A 82 26.62 2.49 -17.25
CA GLN A 82 25.25 1.99 -17.16
C GLN A 82 25.15 0.45 -17.09
N ASP A 83 26.18 -0.20 -16.55
CA ASP A 83 26.28 -1.65 -16.45
C ASP A 83 25.86 -2.11 -15.05
N SER A 84 24.70 -2.75 -14.97
CA SER A 84 24.11 -3.31 -13.75
C SER A 84 24.61 -4.74 -13.45
N SER A 85 25.47 -5.32 -14.29
CA SER A 85 25.78 -6.76 -14.30
C SER A 85 26.64 -7.25 -13.12
N ALA A 86 27.09 -6.39 -12.21
CA ALA A 86 28.07 -6.73 -11.17
C ALA A 86 27.65 -6.37 -9.73
N GLY A 87 26.35 -6.23 -9.44
CA GLY A 87 25.89 -5.80 -8.11
C GLY A 87 26.30 -4.36 -7.78
N ARG A 88 26.57 -3.56 -8.82
CA ARG A 88 26.87 -2.13 -8.73
C ARG A 88 25.63 -1.31 -9.04
N ILE A 89 25.54 -0.13 -8.44
CA ILE A 89 24.49 0.85 -8.71
C ILE A 89 25.02 1.85 -9.73
N SER A 90 24.27 2.06 -10.81
CA SER A 90 24.62 3.07 -11.81
C SER A 90 24.37 4.48 -11.27
N LYS A 91 25.12 5.46 -11.79
CA LYS A 91 24.94 6.88 -11.43
C LYS A 91 23.51 7.39 -11.62
N SER A 92 22.79 6.92 -12.64
CA SER A 92 21.41 7.34 -12.92
C SER A 92 20.42 6.90 -11.84
N VAL A 93 20.73 5.84 -11.11
CA VAL A 93 19.90 5.31 -10.01
C VAL A 93 20.17 6.08 -8.71
N LEU A 94 21.35 6.70 -8.59
CA LEU A 94 21.76 7.54 -7.48
C LEU A 94 21.48 9.04 -7.73
N SER A 95 20.43 9.37 -8.50
CA SER A 95 20.02 10.77 -8.68
C SER A 95 19.11 11.24 -7.53
N SER A 96 19.04 12.56 -7.36
CA SER A 96 18.02 13.16 -6.49
C SER A 96 16.61 12.74 -6.91
N ASN A 97 15.68 12.72 -5.96
CA ASN A 97 14.29 12.27 -6.09
C ASN A 97 14.08 10.76 -6.33
N ASN A 98 15.13 10.00 -6.63
CA ASN A 98 15.01 8.54 -6.65
C ASN A 98 14.73 8.00 -5.26
N LYS A 99 14.09 6.82 -5.22
CA LYS A 99 13.60 6.23 -3.97
C LYS A 99 14.41 4.99 -3.62
N ILE A 100 14.73 4.87 -2.34
CA ILE A 100 15.33 3.71 -1.73
C ILE A 100 14.25 2.99 -0.96
N PHE A 101 14.05 1.71 -1.23
CA PHE A 101 13.18 0.84 -0.47
C PHE A 101 14.02 -0.10 0.38
N MET A 102 13.68 -0.21 1.65
CA MET A 102 14.31 -1.18 2.55
C MET A 102 13.24 -1.97 3.26
N LYS A 103 13.43 -3.30 3.30
CA LYS A 103 12.59 -4.21 4.06
C LYS A 103 13.35 -4.63 5.31
N ARG A 104 12.74 -4.49 6.49
CA ARG A 104 13.25 -5.06 7.73
C ARG A 104 12.21 -5.93 8.41
N TYR A 105 12.68 -6.97 9.06
CA TYR A 105 11.85 -7.80 9.92
C TYR A 105 11.64 -7.07 11.24
N THR A 106 10.40 -6.98 11.66
CA THR A 106 10.04 -6.62 13.03
C THR A 106 10.36 -7.78 13.96
N GLN A 107 10.32 -7.49 15.25
CA GLN A 107 10.39 -8.54 16.26
C GLN A 107 9.34 -9.62 16.05
N ASN A 108 8.15 -9.26 15.55
CA ASN A 108 6.99 -10.13 15.32
C ASN A 108 7.11 -11.08 14.12
N GLY A 109 8.21 -11.03 13.36
CA GLY A 109 8.32 -11.75 12.08
C GLY A 109 7.58 -11.05 10.94
N ASP A 110 6.75 -10.04 11.25
CA ASP A 110 6.20 -9.11 10.27
C ASP A 110 7.32 -8.30 9.64
N TYR A 111 7.04 -7.69 8.48
CA TYR A 111 7.98 -6.82 7.82
C TYR A 111 7.49 -5.38 7.88
N ILE A 112 8.37 -4.48 8.30
CA ILE A 112 8.20 -3.05 8.04
C ILE A 112 9.05 -2.73 6.82
N HIS A 113 8.51 -1.88 5.97
CA HIS A 113 9.25 -1.34 4.85
C HIS A 113 9.25 0.18 4.89
N ASP A 114 10.36 0.75 4.48
CA ASP A 114 10.53 2.20 4.43
C ASP A 114 11.00 2.61 3.06
N THR A 115 10.39 3.68 2.56
CA THR A 115 10.70 4.30 1.30
C THR A 115 11.29 5.66 1.57
N ILE A 116 12.54 5.86 1.19
CA ILE A 116 13.31 7.08 1.47
C ILE A 116 13.67 7.74 0.16
N THR A 117 13.40 9.04 0.04
CA THR A 117 13.81 9.81 -1.13
C THR A 117 15.26 10.27 -0.98
N ILE A 118 16.05 10.08 -2.03
CA ILE A 118 17.42 10.59 -2.14
C ILE A 118 17.36 12.11 -2.34
N ARG A 119 17.96 12.86 -1.42
CA ARG A 119 18.14 14.31 -1.58
C ARG A 119 19.35 14.59 -2.46
N ASN A 120 20.52 14.09 -2.07
CA ASN A 120 21.79 14.33 -2.74
C ASN A 120 22.67 13.08 -2.69
N VAL A 121 23.60 12.97 -3.64
CA VAL A 121 24.65 11.95 -3.63
C VAL A 121 26.00 12.60 -3.86
N TYR A 122 26.96 12.24 -3.03
CA TYR A 122 28.27 12.86 -3.00
C TYR A 122 29.35 11.79 -3.13
N PHE A 123 30.10 11.87 -4.23
CA PHE A 123 31.16 10.90 -4.58
C PHE A 123 32.54 11.28 -4.03
N GLU A 124 32.66 12.45 -3.42
CA GLU A 124 33.89 13.02 -2.89
C GLU A 124 33.68 13.54 -1.47
N LYS A 125 34.79 13.79 -0.77
CA LYS A 125 34.78 14.29 0.60
C LYS A 125 34.07 15.64 0.64
N ASN A 126 33.00 15.73 1.44
CA ASN A 126 32.26 16.96 1.66
C ASN A 126 32.61 17.51 3.04
N THR A 127 32.81 18.82 3.13
CA THR A 127 33.10 19.52 4.38
C THR A 127 32.02 19.34 5.44
N ASN A 128 30.76 19.08 5.04
CA ASN A 128 29.65 18.82 5.95
C ASN A 128 29.76 17.45 6.64
N TYR A 129 30.59 16.53 6.13
CA TYR A 129 30.76 15.18 6.63
C TYR A 129 32.26 14.81 6.69
N PRO A 130 33.04 15.43 7.60
CA PRO A 130 34.50 15.32 7.59
C PRO A 130 35.05 13.93 7.93
N ASN A 131 34.23 13.07 8.54
CA ASN A 131 34.62 11.75 9.05
C ASN A 131 34.43 10.60 8.05
N ILE A 132 34.23 10.89 6.76
CA ILE A 132 34.03 9.83 5.76
C ILE A 132 35.39 9.19 5.41
N PRO A 133 35.52 7.85 5.52
CA PRO A 133 36.70 7.14 5.07
C PRO A 133 36.94 7.31 3.57
N ASP A 134 38.22 7.37 3.17
CA ASP A 134 38.58 7.31 1.75
C ASP A 134 38.02 6.02 1.13
N GLY A 135 37.52 6.12 -0.10
CA GLY A 135 36.91 4.99 -0.80
C GLY A 135 35.40 4.81 -0.60
N TYR A 136 34.71 5.77 0.03
CA TYR A 136 33.24 5.77 0.18
C TYR A 136 32.58 6.92 -0.57
N PHE A 137 31.32 6.74 -0.95
CA PHE A 137 30.38 7.81 -1.32
C PHE A 137 29.21 7.80 -0.36
N TYR A 138 28.43 8.86 -0.30
CA TYR A 138 27.26 8.87 0.58
C TYR A 138 26.02 9.45 -0.10
N ILE A 139 24.89 8.95 0.38
CA ILE A 139 23.55 9.30 -0.07
C ILE A 139 22.89 10.04 1.09
N GLU A 140 22.56 11.30 0.88
CA GLU A 140 21.77 12.11 1.80
C GLU A 140 20.28 11.90 1.49
N PHE A 141 19.48 11.78 2.54
CA PHE A 141 18.04 11.55 2.47
C PHE A 141 17.25 12.85 2.63
N GLU A 142 16.06 12.93 2.03
CA GLU A 142 15.16 14.07 2.22
C GLU A 142 14.62 14.16 3.65
N SER A 143 14.40 13.01 4.28
CA SER A 143 13.93 12.86 5.65
C SER A 143 14.83 11.92 6.44
N ALA A 144 14.90 12.13 7.74
CA ALA A 144 15.52 11.17 8.65
C ALA A 144 14.75 9.85 8.63
N ILE A 145 15.45 8.74 8.86
CA ILE A 145 14.81 7.45 9.03
C ILE A 145 13.87 7.51 10.23
N VAL A 146 12.57 7.44 9.95
CA VAL A 146 11.52 7.40 10.96
C VAL A 146 11.12 5.94 11.13
N VAL A 147 11.09 5.47 12.38
CA VAL A 147 10.38 4.24 12.69
C VAL A 147 8.91 4.61 12.83
N PRO A 148 7.99 4.11 11.98
CA PRO A 148 6.58 4.31 12.25
C PRO A 148 6.30 3.78 13.67
N PRO A 149 5.51 4.50 14.50
CA PRO A 149 5.20 4.03 15.84
C PRO A 149 4.67 2.60 15.73
N LEU A 150 5.18 1.70 16.56
CA LEU A 150 4.65 0.35 16.70
C LEU A 150 3.13 0.47 16.87
N THR A 151 2.38 0.13 15.83
CA THR A 151 0.94 -0.03 15.93
C THR A 151 0.76 -1.18 16.91
N SER A 152 0.25 -0.90 18.11
CA SER A 152 -0.01 -1.95 19.10
C SER A 152 -0.83 -3.07 18.44
N ALA A 153 -0.65 -4.32 18.87
CA ALA A 153 -1.42 -5.44 18.32
C ALA A 153 -2.93 -5.24 18.53
N ILE A 154 -3.30 -4.48 19.57
CA ILE A 154 -4.65 -3.91 19.79
C ILE A 154 -5.10 -3.01 18.62
N ASN A 155 -4.27 -2.05 18.19
CA ASN A 155 -4.60 -1.15 17.07
C ASN A 155 -4.62 -1.89 15.71
N ALA A 156 -3.84 -2.97 15.59
CA ALA A 156 -3.90 -3.89 14.46
C ALA A 156 -5.14 -4.84 14.50
N LYS A 157 -5.98 -4.73 15.54
CA LYS A 157 -7.16 -5.59 15.78
C LYS A 157 -6.85 -7.10 15.86
N LEU A 158 -5.62 -7.46 16.23
CA LEU A 158 -5.27 -8.86 16.53
C LEU A 158 -5.99 -9.37 17.79
N PHE A 159 -6.41 -8.44 18.66
CA PHE A 159 -7.16 -8.74 19.87
C PHE A 159 -8.54 -8.05 19.84
N SER A 160 -9.60 -8.80 20.12
CA SER A 160 -10.94 -8.27 20.33
C SER A 160 -11.26 -8.30 21.83
N TYR A 161 -11.23 -7.12 22.47
CA TYR A 161 -11.61 -6.95 23.87
C TYR A 161 -13.14 -6.90 24.00
N VAL A 162 -13.72 -7.77 24.82
CA VAL A 162 -15.14 -7.71 25.23
C VAL A 162 -15.19 -7.16 26.65
N SER A 163 -15.88 -6.03 26.82
CA SER A 163 -15.90 -5.15 28.00
C SER A 163 -16.06 -5.81 29.38
N ALA A 164 -15.50 -5.22 30.45
CA ALA A 164 -16.13 -5.17 31.77
C ALA A 164 -15.45 -4.21 32.79
N THR A 165 -16.20 -3.89 33.85
CA THR A 165 -15.96 -2.93 34.95
C THR A 165 -14.91 -3.34 36.00
N SER A 166 -14.12 -2.35 36.43
CA SER A 166 -13.07 -2.28 37.48
C SER A 166 -12.70 -3.53 38.30
N SER A 167 -11.45 -3.99 38.12
CA SER A 167 -10.61 -4.61 39.17
C SER A 167 -9.23 -3.92 39.22
N SER A 168 -8.40 -4.17 40.24
CA SER A 168 -7.06 -3.57 40.41
C SER A 168 -5.89 -4.46 39.95
N ASP A 169 -6.15 -5.67 39.48
CA ASP A 169 -5.12 -6.66 39.18
C ASP A 169 -4.48 -6.43 37.79
N LYS A 170 -3.15 -6.36 37.72
CA LYS A 170 -2.40 -6.24 36.45
C LYS A 170 -1.99 -7.62 35.94
N TYR A 171 -2.29 -7.89 34.68
CA TYR A 171 -1.88 -9.10 33.98
C TYR A 171 -0.98 -8.72 32.81
N TYR A 172 -0.03 -9.60 32.49
CA TYR A 172 0.72 -9.54 31.24
C TYR A 172 0.34 -10.70 30.33
N ILE A 173 0.27 -10.42 29.04
CA ILE A 173 0.18 -11.44 27.98
C ILE A 173 1.49 -11.41 27.20
N THR A 174 2.01 -12.60 26.91
CA THR A 174 3.02 -12.79 25.86
C THR A 174 2.58 -13.92 24.96
N TYR A 175 3.05 -13.93 23.72
CA TYR A 175 2.73 -14.96 22.76
C TYR A 175 4.00 -15.42 22.02
N SER A 176 3.98 -16.67 21.54
CA SER A 176 5.05 -17.23 20.71
C SER A 176 4.47 -18.07 19.59
N TYR A 177 4.97 -17.87 18.36
CA TYR A 177 4.60 -18.70 17.21
C TYR A 177 5.35 -20.04 17.25
N VAL A 178 4.66 -21.12 16.89
CA VAL A 178 5.27 -22.45 16.73
C VAL A 178 5.39 -22.77 15.25
N ALA A 179 6.62 -22.93 14.78
CA ALA A 179 6.95 -23.50 13.48
C ALA A 179 7.11 -25.03 13.60
N ASN A 180 6.82 -25.73 12.52
CA ASN A 180 6.41 -27.13 12.57
C ASN A 180 7.58 -28.11 12.39
N ASP A 181 8.40 -28.24 13.42
CA ASP A 181 9.50 -29.21 13.50
C ASP A 181 9.24 -30.11 14.73
N GLY A 182 8.16 -30.89 14.66
CA GLY A 182 7.57 -31.60 15.80
C GLY A 182 8.40 -32.76 16.36
N ASN A 183 9.48 -32.47 17.09
CA ASN A 183 10.18 -33.44 17.94
C ASN A 183 10.99 -32.78 19.07
N GLU A 184 10.35 -32.04 19.98
CA GLU A 184 10.93 -31.78 21.30
C GLU A 184 9.87 -31.98 22.39
N THR A 185 10.00 -33.08 23.13
CA THR A 185 9.41 -33.27 24.45
C THR A 185 9.92 -32.18 25.39
N ILE A 186 8.99 -31.39 25.94
CA ILE A 186 9.23 -30.32 26.91
C ILE A 186 9.83 -30.89 28.20
N PRO A 187 11.05 -30.52 28.63
CA PRO A 187 11.49 -30.70 30.00
C PRO A 187 11.16 -29.42 30.80
N ALA A 188 10.44 -29.57 31.92
CA ALA A 188 10.34 -28.52 32.93
C ALA A 188 11.63 -28.41 33.75
N PRO A 189 11.96 -27.24 34.34
CA PRO A 189 11.92 -25.90 33.77
C PRO A 189 13.34 -25.32 33.63
N PHE A 190 13.54 -24.46 32.63
CA PHE A 190 14.73 -23.63 32.42
C PHE A 190 16.08 -24.36 32.36
N ASN A 191 16.39 -24.90 31.18
CA ASN A 191 17.78 -24.89 30.72
C ASN A 191 17.87 -24.22 29.35
N GLU A 192 18.80 -23.28 29.27
CA GLU A 192 19.06 -22.36 28.18
C GLU A 192 19.35 -23.10 26.87
N LYS A 193 18.34 -23.23 26.01
CA LYS A 193 18.49 -23.43 24.55
C LYS A 193 17.16 -23.27 23.81
N LEU A 194 16.52 -22.12 23.96
CA LEU A 194 15.44 -21.74 23.05
C LEU A 194 16.03 -20.93 21.88
N TYR A 195 16.15 -21.59 20.72
CA TYR A 195 16.17 -20.89 19.44
C TYR A 195 14.74 -20.41 19.15
N GLY A 196 14.42 -19.16 19.46
CA GLY A 196 13.10 -18.61 19.15
C GLY A 196 12.70 -17.46 20.07
N GLN A 197 12.49 -16.31 19.44
CA GLN A 197 12.31 -14.97 20.00
C GLN A 197 11.12 -14.82 20.97
N SER A 198 11.16 -13.85 21.89
CA SER A 198 10.05 -13.46 22.78
C SER A 198 9.40 -12.16 22.29
N TYR A 199 8.06 -12.08 22.28
CA TYR A 199 7.28 -11.04 21.59
C TYR A 199 6.47 -10.15 22.56
N ALA A 200 6.13 -8.95 22.08
CA ALA A 200 5.44 -7.79 22.70
C ALA A 200 4.86 -7.94 24.12
N LYS A 201 5.22 -6.99 25.02
CA LYS A 201 4.66 -6.88 26.37
C LYS A 201 3.47 -5.91 26.37
N GLU A 202 2.28 -6.40 26.65
CA GLU A 202 1.11 -5.56 26.89
C GLU A 202 0.60 -5.74 28.32
N TYR A 203 0.35 -4.62 29.00
CA TYR A 203 -0.20 -4.59 30.36
C TYR A 203 -1.69 -4.28 30.27
N PHE A 204 -2.53 -5.11 30.88
CA PHE A 204 -3.96 -4.85 30.98
C PHE A 204 -4.48 -5.25 32.36
N VAL A 205 -5.61 -4.66 32.75
CA VAL A 205 -6.26 -4.85 34.04
C VAL A 205 -7.65 -5.42 33.76
N PRO A 206 -7.80 -6.75 33.65
CA PRO A 206 -9.10 -7.38 33.47
C PRO A 206 -9.96 -7.25 34.73
N ALA A 207 -11.26 -7.15 34.54
CA ALA A 207 -12.22 -7.31 35.62
C ALA A 207 -12.22 -8.74 36.17
N SER A 208 -12.63 -8.94 37.42
CA SER A 208 -12.93 -10.26 37.95
C SER A 208 -14.02 -10.94 37.12
N ASN A 209 -13.90 -12.26 36.88
CA ASN A 209 -14.80 -13.05 36.03
C ASN A 209 -14.88 -12.61 34.55
N SER A 210 -13.87 -11.89 34.05
CA SER A 210 -13.79 -11.58 32.63
C SER A 210 -13.35 -12.79 31.81
N THR A 211 -13.91 -12.92 30.60
CA THR A 211 -13.43 -13.85 29.60
C THR A 211 -12.59 -13.07 28.60
N ILE A 212 -11.32 -13.44 28.49
CA ILE A 212 -10.41 -12.91 27.49
C ILE A 212 -10.50 -13.85 26.30
N VAL A 213 -10.96 -13.34 25.16
CA VAL A 213 -11.01 -14.08 23.91
C VAL A 213 -9.82 -13.68 23.06
N PHE A 214 -8.94 -14.64 22.80
CA PHE A 214 -7.88 -14.52 21.83
C PHE A 214 -8.37 -15.08 20.51
N SER A 215 -8.36 -14.26 19.46
CA SER A 215 -8.69 -14.68 18.11
C SER A 215 -7.40 -14.95 17.33
N ALA A 216 -7.44 -15.91 16.40
CA ALA A 216 -6.35 -16.09 15.45
C ALA A 216 -6.06 -14.77 14.71
N PRO A 217 -4.77 -14.48 14.41
CA PRO A 217 -4.42 -13.33 13.59
C PRO A 217 -5.08 -13.44 12.21
N SER A 218 -5.49 -12.32 11.63
CA SER A 218 -6.08 -12.29 10.29
C SER A 218 -5.09 -12.71 9.19
N VAL A 219 -3.79 -12.68 9.49
CA VAL A 219 -2.69 -13.16 8.65
C VAL A 219 -1.70 -13.89 9.54
N TRP A 220 -1.39 -15.14 9.21
CA TRP A 220 -0.38 -15.92 9.91
C TRP A 220 1.01 -15.65 9.31
N PRO A 221 2.07 -15.51 10.13
CA PRO A 221 3.43 -15.48 9.62
C PRO A 221 3.72 -16.75 8.80
N GLU A 222 4.47 -16.61 7.71
CA GLU A 222 4.81 -17.73 6.84
C GLU A 222 5.48 -18.87 7.63
N GLY A 223 4.84 -20.05 7.65
CA GLY A 223 5.32 -21.25 8.37
C GLY A 223 4.84 -21.41 9.82
N ALA A 224 4.14 -20.43 10.39
CA ALA A 224 3.52 -20.55 11.71
C ALA A 224 2.24 -21.40 11.63
N LYS A 225 2.07 -22.37 12.55
CA LYS A 225 0.84 -23.21 12.61
C LYS A 225 0.02 -23.02 13.86
N SER A 226 0.64 -22.53 14.94
CA SER A 226 -0.06 -22.16 16.15
C SER A 226 0.57 -20.96 16.86
N VAL A 227 -0.25 -20.28 17.67
CA VAL A 227 0.19 -19.25 18.62
C VAL A 227 -0.01 -19.80 20.01
N ASN A 228 1.07 -19.93 20.78
CA ASN A 228 0.97 -20.10 22.22
C ASN A 228 0.70 -18.75 22.86
N VAL A 229 -0.31 -18.66 23.71
CA VAL A 229 -0.61 -17.50 24.53
C VAL A 229 -0.29 -17.83 25.97
N TYR A 230 0.54 -17.01 26.61
CA TYR A 230 0.91 -17.11 28.01
C TYR A 230 0.38 -15.89 28.74
N MET A 231 -0.32 -16.13 29.85
CA MET A 231 -0.80 -15.07 30.73
C MET A 231 -0.28 -15.30 32.14
N ALA A 232 0.21 -14.22 32.76
CA ALA A 232 0.51 -14.27 34.18
C ALA A 232 0.14 -13.00 34.94
N LYS A 233 -0.19 -13.21 36.21
CA LYS A 233 -0.52 -12.17 37.17
C LYS A 233 0.78 -11.57 37.70
N ILE A 234 0.85 -10.24 37.73
CA ILE A 234 1.97 -9.52 38.33
C ILE A 234 1.60 -9.22 39.78
N ASP A 235 2.14 -10.02 40.71
CA ASP A 235 2.19 -9.60 42.11
C ASP A 235 3.30 -8.54 42.24
N TYR A 236 3.02 -7.49 43.00
CA TYR A 236 3.74 -6.22 42.97
C TYR A 236 5.28 -6.34 43.03
N SER A 237 5.94 -5.47 42.24
CA SER A 237 7.38 -5.21 42.06
C SER A 237 8.03 -5.81 40.79
N LEU A 238 8.64 -4.95 39.97
CA LEU A 238 9.32 -5.29 38.71
C LEU A 238 10.56 -6.19 38.90
N SER A 239 11.05 -6.32 40.14
CA SER A 239 12.24 -7.12 40.49
C SER A 239 11.98 -8.62 40.67
N ASP A 240 10.73 -9.03 40.88
CA ASP A 240 10.38 -10.43 41.21
C ASP A 240 9.90 -11.26 40.02
N PHE A 241 10.20 -10.83 38.79
CA PHE A 241 9.75 -11.49 37.55
C PHE A 241 10.23 -12.95 37.42
N ALA A 242 11.28 -13.34 38.14
CA ALA A 242 11.76 -14.72 38.19
C ALA A 242 10.81 -15.67 38.95
N ASN A 243 9.87 -15.11 39.73
CA ASN A 243 8.98 -15.86 40.63
C ASN A 243 7.50 -15.82 40.20
N SER A 244 7.16 -15.22 39.04
CA SER A 244 5.77 -15.21 38.57
C SER A 244 5.34 -16.62 38.13
N SER A 245 4.31 -17.15 38.78
CA SER A 245 3.70 -18.42 38.37
C SER A 245 3.00 -18.22 37.03
N LEU A 246 3.27 -19.09 36.04
CA LEU A 246 2.51 -19.11 34.79
C LEU A 246 1.08 -19.54 35.13
N TYR A 247 0.08 -18.69 34.87
CA TYR A 247 -1.28 -19.01 35.29
C TYR A 247 -2.04 -19.78 34.23
N LEU A 248 -1.88 -19.47 32.93
CA LEU A 248 -2.61 -20.13 31.84
C LEU A 248 -1.76 -20.20 30.55
N GLN A 249 -1.80 -21.36 29.88
CA GLN A 249 -1.26 -21.61 28.54
C GLN A 249 -2.39 -22.10 27.63
N GLY A 250 -2.51 -21.53 26.44
CA GLY A 250 -3.40 -22.06 25.40
C GLY A 250 -2.76 -21.98 24.03
N ASN A 251 -3.16 -22.87 23.13
CA ASN A 251 -2.77 -22.86 21.72
C ASN A 251 -3.94 -22.41 20.86
N ILE A 252 -3.68 -21.49 19.95
CA ILE A 252 -4.58 -21.15 18.84
C ILE A 252 -3.98 -21.79 17.59
N SER A 253 -4.74 -22.60 16.86
CA SER A 253 -4.28 -23.23 15.61
C SER A 253 -4.97 -22.60 14.40
N GLU A 254 -4.30 -22.63 13.24
CA GLU A 254 -4.87 -22.25 11.95
C GLU A 254 -6.13 -23.07 11.58
N PRO A 255 -7.05 -22.56 10.73
CA PRO A 255 -7.08 -21.20 10.17
C PRO A 255 -7.96 -20.21 10.97
N SER A 256 -8.70 -20.67 11.97
CA SER A 256 -9.73 -19.87 12.66
C SER A 256 -9.95 -20.24 14.13
N GLY A 257 -8.90 -20.65 14.83
CA GLY A 257 -8.98 -20.92 16.27
C GLY A 257 -9.37 -19.67 17.08
N THR A 258 -10.26 -19.85 18.07
CA THR A 258 -10.48 -18.90 19.16
C THR A 258 -10.10 -19.58 20.46
N LEU A 259 -9.28 -18.91 21.27
CA LEU A 259 -8.94 -19.34 22.63
C LEU A 259 -9.68 -18.42 23.60
N SER A 260 -10.69 -18.96 24.28
CA SER A 260 -11.40 -18.25 25.34
C SER A 260 -10.83 -18.66 26.69
N ILE A 261 -10.29 -17.70 27.42
CA ILE A 261 -9.78 -17.89 28.78
C ILE A 261 -10.71 -17.15 29.74
N THR A 262 -11.46 -17.90 30.55
CA THR A 262 -12.28 -17.33 31.62
C THR A 262 -11.47 -17.24 32.91
N LEU A 263 -11.25 -16.03 33.40
CA LEU A 263 -10.61 -15.78 34.69
C LEU A 263 -11.60 -16.06 35.82
N LEU A 264 -11.62 -17.29 36.34
CA LEU A 264 -12.45 -17.62 37.49
C LEU A 264 -11.89 -16.97 38.76
N ASN A 265 -12.74 -16.24 39.51
CA ASN A 265 -12.48 -15.82 40.89
C ASN A 265 -12.33 -17.06 41.78
N THR A 266 -11.20 -17.74 41.70
CA THR A 266 -10.81 -18.73 42.69
C THR A 266 -9.72 -18.08 43.53
N SER A 267 -10.05 -17.82 44.79
CA SER A 267 -9.02 -17.69 45.82
C SER A 267 -8.30 -19.04 45.88
N LEU A 268 -7.30 -19.22 45.02
CA LEU A 268 -6.51 -20.45 44.99
C LEU A 268 -5.66 -20.51 46.26
N PRO A 269 -5.64 -21.66 46.95
CA PRO A 269 -4.79 -21.83 48.10
C PRO A 269 -3.33 -21.79 47.63
N VAL A 270 -2.55 -20.87 48.19
CA VAL A 270 -1.09 -20.88 48.08
C VAL A 270 -0.59 -22.10 48.85
N THR A 271 -0.51 -23.25 48.18
CA THR A 271 0.11 -24.45 48.73
C THR A 271 1.48 -24.65 48.12
N GLY A 272 2.52 -24.44 48.93
CA GLY A 272 3.85 -25.01 48.71
C GLY A 272 4.95 -23.98 48.44
N SER A 273 5.41 -23.31 49.50
CA SER A 273 6.74 -22.70 49.54
C SER A 273 7.81 -23.80 49.34
N LYS A 274 8.42 -23.83 48.17
CA LYS A 274 9.80 -24.28 48.02
C LYS A 274 10.57 -23.15 47.34
N ASN A 275 11.34 -22.41 48.14
CA ASN A 275 12.33 -21.45 47.68
C ASN A 275 13.24 -22.12 46.61
N PRO A 276 13.33 -21.57 45.39
CA PRO A 276 14.43 -21.90 44.50
C PRO A 276 15.73 -21.37 45.13
N GLN A 277 16.74 -22.23 45.26
CA GLN A 277 18.06 -21.83 45.74
C GLN A 277 18.72 -20.90 44.72
N LEU A 278 19.15 -19.73 45.20
CA LEU A 278 19.99 -18.78 44.47
C LEU A 278 21.37 -19.40 44.25
N HIS A 279 21.74 -19.67 43.00
CA HIS A 279 23.14 -19.86 42.63
C HIS A 279 23.75 -18.50 42.29
N GLU A 280 24.65 -18.04 43.15
CA GLU A 280 25.42 -16.81 42.95
C GLU A 280 26.51 -16.99 41.88
N SER A 281 26.50 -16.07 40.92
CA SER A 281 27.60 -15.46 40.17
C SER A 281 28.81 -16.30 39.72
N SER A 282 29.02 -16.33 38.40
CA SER A 282 30.36 -16.22 37.81
C SER A 282 30.35 -15.21 36.66
N LEU A 283 30.97 -14.05 36.93
CA LEU A 283 31.70 -13.13 36.05
C LEU A 283 31.22 -12.96 34.59
N TYR A 284 30.61 -11.80 34.40
CA TYR A 284 30.23 -11.16 33.14
C TYR A 284 31.45 -10.81 32.25
N SER A 285 31.46 -11.31 31.01
CA SER A 285 32.08 -10.63 29.84
C SER A 285 31.24 -10.80 28.56
N GLY A 286 29.92 -10.90 28.72
CA GLY A 286 28.99 -11.04 27.59
C GLY A 286 28.56 -9.69 27.05
N LYS A 287 28.75 -9.48 25.73
CA LYS A 287 28.21 -8.36 24.95
C LYS A 287 26.74 -8.08 25.32
N PRO A 288 26.28 -6.81 25.33
CA PRO A 288 24.89 -6.49 25.67
C PRO A 288 23.92 -7.30 24.80
N LYS A 289 22.96 -7.95 25.45
CA LYS A 289 21.87 -8.69 24.79
C LYS A 289 21.05 -7.70 23.95
N LYS A 290 20.95 -7.94 22.64
CA LYS A 290 20.18 -7.15 21.67
C LYS A 290 18.70 -7.10 22.06
N GLY A 291 18.28 -6.00 22.69
CA GLY A 291 16.88 -5.60 22.81
C GLY A 291 16.41 -4.86 21.55
N THR A 292 15.11 -4.93 21.28
CA THR A 292 14.31 -4.08 20.37
C THR A 292 15.09 -3.00 19.62
N SER A 293 15.51 -3.30 18.39
CA SER A 293 16.33 -2.36 17.64
C SER A 293 15.57 -1.55 16.61
N ASN A 294 15.50 -0.25 16.83
CA ASN A 294 15.01 0.75 15.87
C ASN A 294 15.99 1.02 14.70
N TYR A 295 16.80 0.04 14.29
CA TYR A 295 17.82 0.19 13.25
C TYR A 295 17.60 -0.77 12.07
N TYR A 296 18.28 -0.56 10.94
CA TYR A 296 18.49 -1.56 9.90
C TYR A 296 19.86 -2.21 10.11
N PRO A 297 19.93 -3.53 10.38
CA PRO A 297 21.21 -4.18 10.60
C PRO A 297 22.07 -4.18 9.32
N SER A 298 23.39 -4.28 9.49
CA SER A 298 24.28 -4.71 8.41
C SER A 298 23.75 -5.99 7.75
N GLY A 299 23.85 -6.06 6.43
CA GLY A 299 23.25 -7.11 5.60
C GLY A 299 21.80 -6.87 5.20
N THR A 300 21.15 -5.76 5.60
CA THR A 300 19.81 -5.42 5.08
C THR A 300 19.89 -5.13 3.58
N LYS A 301 19.02 -5.76 2.78
CA LYS A 301 18.94 -5.50 1.34
C LYS A 301 18.18 -4.19 1.07
N MET A 302 18.80 -3.29 0.32
CA MET A 302 18.23 -2.04 -0.15
C MET A 302 17.95 -2.16 -1.65
N PHE A 303 16.78 -1.74 -2.08
CA PHE A 303 16.40 -1.65 -3.49
C PHE A 303 16.31 -0.18 -3.89
N PHE A 304 16.74 0.12 -5.10
CA PHE A 304 16.67 1.47 -5.64
C PHE A 304 15.65 1.53 -6.76
N TYR A 305 14.88 2.61 -6.80
CA TYR A 305 13.85 2.84 -7.78
C TYR A 305 14.02 4.24 -8.36
N SER A 306 13.87 4.32 -9.67
CA SER A 306 13.84 5.61 -10.35
C SER A 306 12.59 6.38 -9.94
N ALA A 307 12.69 7.71 -9.85
CA ALA A 307 11.52 8.55 -9.63
C ALA A 307 10.49 8.30 -10.74
N ILE A 308 9.28 7.92 -10.37
CA ILE A 308 8.17 7.90 -11.30
C ILE A 308 7.67 9.34 -11.40
N TYR A 309 7.80 9.95 -12.58
CA TYR A 309 7.33 11.32 -12.85
C TYR A 309 5.82 11.43 -13.06
N ASP A 310 5.07 10.42 -12.63
CA ASP A 310 3.62 10.41 -12.67
C ASP A 310 3.10 11.04 -11.37
N ASP A 311 2.12 11.95 -11.48
CA ASP A 311 1.49 12.58 -10.32
C ASP A 311 0.54 11.62 -9.59
N THR A 312 0.38 10.41 -10.11
CA THR A 312 -0.35 9.32 -9.49
C THR A 312 0.54 8.36 -8.70
N TYR A 313 -0.06 7.73 -7.68
CA TYR A 313 0.63 6.78 -6.82
C TYR A 313 -0.27 5.61 -6.44
N VAL A 314 0.36 4.56 -5.89
CA VAL A 314 -0.30 3.40 -5.32
C VAL A 314 -0.22 3.55 -3.81
N LEU A 315 -1.36 3.41 -3.13
CA LEU A 315 -1.41 3.42 -1.68
C LEU A 315 -0.98 2.05 -1.11
N ARG A 316 -0.55 2.03 0.14
CA ARG A 316 -0.25 0.80 0.89
C ARG A 316 -1.04 0.69 2.18
N THR A 317 -0.99 -0.49 2.80
CA THR A 317 -1.50 -0.69 4.15
C THR A 317 -0.84 0.31 5.11
N GLY A 318 -1.66 0.99 5.92
CA GLY A 318 -1.24 2.05 6.84
C GLY A 318 -1.22 3.45 6.24
N ASP A 319 -1.38 3.62 4.92
CA ASP A 319 -1.56 4.94 4.34
C ASP A 319 -2.96 5.50 4.65
N LYS A 320 -3.12 6.81 4.43
CA LYS A 320 -4.38 7.52 4.58
C LYS A 320 -5.03 7.74 3.22
N ILE A 321 -6.32 7.43 3.12
CA ILE A 321 -7.13 7.66 1.93
C ILE A 321 -8.21 8.71 2.22
N GLN A 322 -8.42 9.63 1.29
CA GLN A 322 -9.50 10.61 1.34
C GLN A 322 -10.77 10.04 0.71
N ILE A 323 -11.91 10.25 1.37
CA ILE A 323 -13.20 9.70 0.97
C ILE A 323 -14.22 10.84 0.97
N PRO A 324 -15.00 11.04 -0.11
CA PRO A 324 -16.00 12.09 -0.14
C PRO A 324 -17.11 11.82 0.89
N ILE A 325 -17.53 12.85 1.63
CA ILE A 325 -18.65 12.77 2.58
C ILE A 325 -19.91 13.33 1.91
N TYR A 326 -20.97 12.52 1.80
CA TYR A 326 -22.30 12.96 1.37
C TYR A 326 -23.20 13.12 2.59
N GLU A 327 -23.82 14.29 2.78
CA GLU A 327 -24.74 14.51 3.91
C GLU A 327 -26.03 13.68 3.71
N SER A 328 -26.37 12.90 4.74
CA SER A 328 -27.28 11.75 4.72
C SER A 328 -28.75 12.06 4.37
N ASN A 329 -29.14 13.32 4.21
CA ASN A 329 -30.50 13.74 3.86
C ASN A 329 -30.71 14.04 2.38
N SER A 330 -29.81 13.55 1.52
CA SER A 330 -29.83 13.84 0.10
C SER A 330 -29.99 12.57 -0.73
N THR A 331 -31.18 11.98 -0.68
CA THR A 331 -31.68 11.06 -1.72
C THR A 331 -31.64 11.66 -3.14
N LYS A 332 -31.31 12.95 -3.28
CA LYS A 332 -30.96 13.64 -4.54
C LYS A 332 -29.51 13.43 -5.02
N ILE A 333 -28.62 12.75 -4.29
CA ILE A 333 -27.17 12.75 -4.55
C ILE A 333 -26.63 11.40 -5.08
N LEU A 334 -27.49 10.43 -5.43
CA LEU A 334 -27.08 9.44 -6.45
C LEU A 334 -26.80 10.10 -7.82
N ASN A 335 -27.27 11.34 -8.00
CA ASN A 335 -26.85 12.27 -9.04
C ASN A 335 -25.95 13.38 -8.45
N ALA A 336 -24.94 13.09 -7.62
CA ALA A 336 -23.99 14.12 -7.16
C ALA A 336 -23.19 14.78 -8.29
N TYR A 337 -23.18 14.15 -9.47
CA TYR A 337 -22.90 14.78 -10.75
C TYR A 337 -24.16 15.41 -11.35
N SER A 338 -24.93 16.11 -10.51
CA SER A 338 -26.13 16.82 -10.93
C SER A 338 -25.65 17.91 -11.88
N SER A 339 -26.32 17.99 -13.02
CA SER A 339 -26.19 18.94 -14.13
C SER A 339 -26.20 20.44 -13.76
N SER A 340 -26.06 20.78 -12.48
CA SER A 340 -26.06 22.13 -11.93
C SER A 340 -24.67 22.69 -11.62
N GLN A 341 -23.59 21.90 -11.68
CA GLN A 341 -22.29 22.52 -11.93
C GLN A 341 -22.26 22.92 -13.39
N ILE A 342 -22.07 24.22 -13.63
CA ILE A 342 -21.87 24.75 -14.98
C ILE A 342 -20.56 24.15 -15.47
N ASP A 343 -20.65 22.99 -16.14
CA ASP A 343 -19.54 22.37 -16.83
C ASP A 343 -19.10 23.37 -17.92
N SER A 344 -17.92 24.00 -17.78
CA SER A 344 -17.48 25.04 -18.71
C SER A 344 -16.91 24.48 -20.02
N TYR A 345 -17.05 23.17 -20.26
CA TYR A 345 -16.62 22.45 -21.46
C TYR A 345 -17.39 22.79 -22.75
N GLY A 346 -18.07 23.94 -22.75
CA GLY A 346 -18.74 24.51 -23.91
C GLY A 346 -20.04 23.80 -24.29
N LYS A 347 -20.59 24.25 -25.41
CA LYS A 347 -21.82 23.77 -26.02
C LYS A 347 -21.58 23.58 -27.52
N ASP A 348 -22.05 22.47 -28.05
CA ASP A 348 -21.88 22.10 -29.47
C ASP A 348 -23.17 21.48 -30.01
N ILE A 349 -23.20 21.18 -31.31
CA ILE A 349 -24.28 20.47 -31.98
C ILE A 349 -24.23 19.00 -31.57
N LYS A 350 -25.37 18.46 -31.15
CA LYS A 350 -25.48 17.03 -30.84
C LYS A 350 -25.57 16.23 -32.13
N ILE A 351 -24.69 15.24 -32.25
CA ILE A 351 -24.78 14.25 -33.32
C ILE A 351 -25.22 12.89 -32.77
N ASP A 352 -25.91 12.11 -33.61
CA ASP A 352 -26.30 10.76 -33.26
C ASP A 352 -25.14 9.75 -33.42
N SER A 353 -25.42 8.48 -33.13
CA SER A 353 -24.45 7.39 -33.27
C SER A 353 -23.95 7.18 -34.70
N SER A 354 -24.68 7.67 -35.70
CA SER A 354 -24.34 7.61 -37.13
C SER A 354 -23.56 8.85 -37.59
N GLY A 355 -23.34 9.82 -36.70
CA GLY A 355 -22.67 11.08 -37.02
C GLY A 355 -23.57 12.11 -37.70
N GLN A 356 -24.90 11.94 -37.67
CA GLN A 356 -25.85 12.89 -38.23
C GLN A 356 -26.29 13.93 -37.20
N ILE A 357 -26.60 15.14 -37.66
CA ILE A 357 -27.14 16.20 -36.82
C ILE A 357 -28.55 15.83 -36.36
N THR A 358 -28.85 16.08 -35.09
CA THR A 358 -30.17 15.79 -34.50
C THR A 358 -30.99 17.06 -34.30
N PHE A 359 -32.32 16.99 -34.50
CA PHE A 359 -33.25 18.11 -34.32
C PHE A 359 -34.07 17.96 -33.02
N LEU A 360 -34.53 19.09 -32.47
CA LEU A 360 -35.31 19.16 -31.22
C LEU A 360 -36.72 18.58 -31.40
N GLY A 361 -36.84 17.26 -31.43
CA GLY A 361 -38.11 16.55 -31.66
C GLY A 361 -38.47 16.44 -33.15
N ASN A 362 -39.50 15.64 -33.44
CA ASN A 362 -39.80 15.17 -34.80
C ASN A 362 -40.30 16.27 -35.77
N SER A 363 -40.63 17.46 -35.27
CA SER A 363 -41.23 18.56 -36.05
C SER A 363 -40.54 19.91 -35.82
N SER A 364 -39.43 19.97 -35.09
CA SER A 364 -38.68 21.21 -34.90
C SER A 364 -37.61 21.37 -35.97
N THR A 365 -37.38 22.61 -36.41
CA THR A 365 -36.25 22.99 -37.26
C THR A 365 -34.99 23.31 -36.46
N ASP A 366 -35.08 23.34 -35.13
CA ASP A 366 -33.97 23.72 -34.26
C ASP A 366 -33.03 22.55 -34.02
N LEU A 367 -31.72 22.82 -34.06
CA LEU A 367 -30.69 21.83 -33.80
C LEU A 367 -30.66 21.44 -32.33
N THR A 368 -30.57 20.14 -32.05
CA THR A 368 -30.26 19.66 -30.71
C THR A 368 -28.81 19.98 -30.40
N THR A 369 -28.59 20.42 -29.17
CA THR A 369 -27.26 20.78 -28.68
C THR A 369 -26.83 19.86 -27.56
N ILE A 370 -25.52 19.72 -27.41
CA ILE A 370 -24.87 18.98 -26.34
C ILE A 370 -23.98 19.95 -25.57
N SER A 371 -23.81 19.78 -24.27
CA SER A 371 -23.06 20.74 -23.44
C SER A 371 -22.30 20.04 -22.33
N GLY A 372 -21.31 20.74 -21.80
CA GLY A 372 -20.56 20.27 -20.64
C GLY A 372 -19.79 18.98 -20.91
N ARG A 373 -19.73 18.08 -19.92
CA ARG A 373 -19.01 16.80 -20.04
C ARG A 373 -19.45 15.95 -21.23
N GLU A 374 -20.74 15.96 -21.56
CA GLU A 374 -21.30 15.19 -22.68
C GLU A 374 -20.74 15.70 -24.01
N ASN A 375 -20.48 17.00 -24.12
CA ASN A 375 -19.80 17.58 -25.28
C ASN A 375 -18.37 17.03 -25.43
N VAL A 376 -17.63 16.91 -24.32
CA VAL A 376 -16.28 16.32 -24.33
C VAL A 376 -16.32 14.86 -24.75
N ILE A 377 -17.26 14.08 -24.20
CA ILE A 377 -17.45 12.67 -24.57
C ILE A 377 -17.73 12.52 -26.07
N GLN A 378 -18.64 13.34 -26.61
CA GLN A 378 -18.94 13.34 -28.05
C GLN A 378 -17.70 13.71 -28.88
N ALA A 379 -16.99 14.77 -28.51
CA ALA A 379 -15.79 15.22 -29.23
C ALA A 379 -14.68 14.16 -29.23
N LEU A 380 -14.41 13.53 -28.09
CA LEU A 380 -13.41 12.47 -27.96
C LEU A 380 -13.81 11.23 -28.78
N ASN A 381 -15.07 10.80 -28.69
CA ASN A 381 -15.57 9.68 -29.49
C ASN A 381 -15.43 9.93 -30.99
N ASN A 382 -15.74 11.15 -31.45
CA ASN A 382 -15.58 11.53 -32.85
C ASN A 382 -14.12 11.51 -33.29
N LYS A 383 -13.23 12.02 -32.44
CA LYS A 383 -11.80 12.07 -32.72
C LYS A 383 -11.18 10.68 -32.77
N ILE A 384 -11.54 9.78 -31.84
CA ILE A 384 -11.08 8.39 -31.80
C ILE A 384 -11.55 7.58 -33.02
N LYS A 385 -12.77 7.82 -33.50
CA LYS A 385 -13.36 7.14 -34.67
C LYS A 385 -12.89 7.72 -36.01
N THR A 386 -12.33 8.92 -36.03
CA THR A 386 -11.88 9.56 -37.26
C THR A 386 -10.47 9.10 -37.61
N LYS A 387 -10.26 8.62 -38.85
CA LYS A 387 -8.92 8.26 -39.33
C LYS A 387 -8.00 9.47 -39.32
N TYR A 388 -6.81 9.33 -38.72
CA TYR A 388 -5.77 10.35 -38.75
C TYR A 388 -5.48 10.82 -40.19
N GLY A 389 -5.43 12.12 -40.42
CA GLY A 389 -5.21 12.71 -41.74
C GLY A 389 -6.42 12.71 -42.68
N LYS A 390 -7.60 12.24 -42.24
CA LYS A 390 -8.82 12.24 -43.08
C LYS A 390 -9.32 13.65 -43.39
N LEU A 391 -9.13 14.59 -42.46
CA LEU A 391 -9.59 15.98 -42.62
C LEU A 391 -8.48 16.83 -43.24
N LYS A 392 -8.67 17.24 -44.50
CA LYS A 392 -7.67 18.05 -45.23
C LYS A 392 -7.29 19.34 -44.51
N ALA A 393 -8.26 20.00 -43.89
CA ALA A 393 -8.05 21.24 -43.14
C ALA A 393 -7.34 21.01 -41.78
N PHE A 394 -7.43 19.79 -41.23
CA PHE A 394 -6.84 19.43 -39.95
C PHE A 394 -6.15 18.07 -40.04
N PRO A 395 -4.96 17.98 -40.69
CA PRO A 395 -4.29 16.71 -40.94
C PRO A 395 -3.89 15.96 -39.66
N SER A 396 -3.71 16.68 -38.55
CA SER A 396 -3.42 16.10 -37.23
C SER A 396 -4.66 15.58 -36.48
N TYR A 397 -5.87 15.80 -37.02
CA TYR A 397 -7.10 15.32 -36.39
C TYR A 397 -7.33 13.85 -36.68
N GLY A 398 -7.72 13.11 -35.65
CA GLY A 398 -8.10 11.70 -35.72
C GLY A 398 -7.15 10.80 -34.95
N ASN A 399 -7.34 9.50 -35.16
CA ASN A 399 -6.65 8.40 -34.50
C ASN A 399 -5.93 7.55 -35.55
N SER A 400 -4.66 7.24 -35.30
CA SER A 400 -3.87 6.39 -36.21
C SER A 400 -4.14 4.90 -36.00
N ALA A 401 -4.82 4.49 -34.92
CA ALA A 401 -5.14 3.09 -34.64
C ALA A 401 -5.93 2.40 -35.77
N ILE A 402 -6.72 3.16 -36.52
CA ILE A 402 -7.51 2.67 -37.66
C ILE A 402 -6.61 2.04 -38.75
N GLN A 403 -5.33 2.43 -38.84
CA GLN A 403 -4.40 1.84 -39.80
C GLN A 403 -4.02 0.38 -39.48
N TYR A 404 -4.24 -0.06 -38.25
CA TYR A 404 -3.94 -1.42 -37.81
C TYR A 404 -5.10 -2.40 -38.04
N ILE A 405 -6.27 -1.91 -38.44
CA ILE A 405 -7.42 -2.76 -38.79
C ILE A 405 -7.02 -3.69 -39.95
N GLY A 406 -7.31 -4.98 -39.81
CA GLY A 406 -6.93 -6.02 -40.78
C GLY A 406 -5.48 -6.50 -40.66
N SER A 407 -4.67 -5.93 -39.77
CA SER A 407 -3.33 -6.45 -39.49
C SER A 407 -3.40 -7.77 -38.73
N LYS A 408 -2.43 -8.67 -38.94
CA LYS A 408 -2.30 -9.91 -38.18
C LYS A 408 -2.16 -9.59 -36.69
N TYR A 409 -2.98 -10.21 -35.84
CA TYR A 409 -2.90 -10.04 -34.40
C TYR A 409 -1.47 -10.21 -33.87
N SER A 410 -1.00 -9.25 -33.09
CA SER A 410 0.23 -9.34 -32.31
C SER A 410 0.16 -8.43 -31.08
N PRO A 411 0.86 -8.77 -29.97
CA PRO A 411 0.95 -7.89 -28.80
C PRO A 411 1.46 -6.49 -29.14
N SER A 412 2.35 -6.38 -30.12
CA SER A 412 2.89 -5.10 -30.60
C SER A 412 1.81 -4.22 -31.24
N ILE A 413 0.86 -4.80 -31.98
CA ILE A 413 -0.26 -4.05 -32.58
C ILE A 413 -1.25 -3.58 -31.51
N VAL A 414 -1.55 -4.42 -30.52
CA VAL A 414 -2.40 -4.02 -29.38
C VAL A 414 -1.78 -2.84 -28.63
N LYS A 415 -0.47 -2.91 -28.35
CA LYS A 415 0.27 -1.81 -27.73
C LYS A 415 0.26 -0.54 -28.59
N ALA A 416 0.61 -0.64 -29.87
CA ALA A 416 0.62 0.51 -30.78
C ALA A 416 -0.78 1.15 -30.93
N THR A 417 -1.84 0.35 -30.86
CA THR A 417 -3.22 0.83 -30.86
C THR A 417 -3.54 1.56 -29.57
N LYS A 418 -3.16 0.99 -28.42
CA LYS A 418 -3.32 1.63 -27.11
C LYS A 418 -2.60 2.98 -27.06
N ASP A 419 -1.36 3.06 -27.52
CA ASP A 419 -0.56 4.28 -27.56
C ASP A 419 -1.19 5.35 -28.50
N SER A 420 -1.75 4.91 -29.63
CA SER A 420 -2.46 5.78 -30.57
C SER A 420 -3.76 6.35 -30.00
N ILE A 421 -4.58 5.55 -29.32
CA ILE A 421 -5.79 6.02 -28.64
C ILE A 421 -5.41 6.95 -27.48
N TYR A 422 -4.40 6.58 -26.71
CA TYR A 422 -3.89 7.38 -25.60
C TYR A 422 -3.50 8.79 -26.06
N SER A 423 -2.61 8.88 -27.06
CA SER A 423 -2.17 10.15 -27.64
C SER A 423 -3.33 10.96 -28.25
N THR A 424 -4.30 10.28 -28.88
CA THR A 424 -5.49 10.93 -29.44
C THR A 424 -6.31 11.61 -28.35
N ILE A 425 -6.59 10.92 -27.24
CA ILE A 425 -7.35 11.46 -26.10
C ILE A 425 -6.58 12.58 -25.42
N MET A 426 -5.28 12.38 -25.13
CA MET A 426 -4.45 13.36 -24.42
C MET A 426 -4.18 14.63 -25.23
N SER A 427 -4.46 14.64 -26.53
CA SER A 427 -4.34 15.84 -27.37
C SER A 427 -5.56 16.77 -27.30
N ASP A 428 -6.58 16.46 -26.49
CA ASP A 428 -7.66 17.39 -26.15
C ASP A 428 -7.33 18.11 -24.84
N GLU A 429 -7.25 19.44 -24.85
CA GLU A 429 -6.88 20.27 -23.68
C GLU A 429 -7.86 20.15 -22.50
N ARG A 430 -9.07 19.67 -22.76
CA ARG A 430 -10.09 19.43 -21.72
C ARG A 430 -9.82 18.14 -20.94
N VAL A 431 -8.84 17.35 -21.36
CA VAL A 431 -8.42 16.10 -20.72
C VAL A 431 -7.11 16.33 -19.95
N SER A 432 -7.10 15.98 -18.67
CA SER A 432 -5.89 16.01 -17.83
C SER A 432 -5.19 14.66 -17.73
N GLY A 433 -5.89 13.56 -18.00
CA GLY A 433 -5.29 12.22 -17.93
C GLY A 433 -6.26 11.10 -18.30
N ILE A 434 -5.72 9.90 -18.49
CA ILE A 434 -6.50 8.67 -18.67
C ILE A 434 -6.35 7.84 -17.38
N VAL A 435 -7.47 7.55 -16.73
CA VAL A 435 -7.52 6.78 -15.47
C VAL A 435 -7.36 5.29 -15.75
N SER A 436 -8.05 4.79 -16.77
CA SER A 436 -7.89 3.42 -17.26
C SER A 436 -8.33 3.33 -18.72
N MET A 437 -7.84 2.31 -19.40
CA MET A 437 -8.20 1.97 -20.77
C MET A 437 -7.74 0.54 -21.06
N ASP A 438 -8.69 -0.28 -21.50
CA ASP A 438 -8.46 -1.63 -21.99
C ASP A 438 -8.60 -1.66 -23.51
N VAL A 439 -7.67 -2.34 -24.15
CA VAL A 439 -7.67 -2.53 -25.60
C VAL A 439 -7.51 -4.02 -25.86
N ARG A 440 -8.50 -4.59 -26.54
CA ARG A 440 -8.48 -6.00 -26.94
C ARG A 440 -8.80 -6.15 -28.42
N TYR A 441 -8.30 -7.25 -28.98
CA TYR A 441 -8.66 -7.67 -30.32
C TYR A 441 -9.85 -8.62 -30.23
N ASP A 442 -10.90 -8.33 -30.99
CA ASP A 442 -12.02 -9.25 -31.15
C ASP A 442 -11.80 -10.12 -32.38
N ALA A 443 -11.54 -11.41 -32.15
CA ALA A 443 -11.28 -12.38 -33.19
C ALA A 443 -12.50 -12.63 -34.10
N ILE A 444 -13.72 -12.36 -33.62
CA ILE A 444 -14.95 -12.61 -34.38
C ILE A 444 -15.20 -11.47 -35.36
N SER A 445 -15.18 -10.23 -34.88
CA SER A 445 -15.43 -9.04 -35.71
C SER A 445 -14.18 -8.53 -36.44
N THR A 446 -13.00 -9.08 -36.14
CA THR A 446 -11.69 -8.56 -36.55
C THR A 446 -11.44 -7.10 -36.14
N ALA A 447 -12.25 -6.59 -35.21
CA ALA A 447 -12.19 -5.22 -34.72
C ALA A 447 -11.22 -5.10 -33.55
N ILE A 448 -10.73 -3.87 -33.34
CA ILE A 448 -10.06 -3.51 -32.11
C ILE A 448 -11.09 -2.82 -31.22
N ILE A 449 -11.33 -3.41 -30.06
CA ILE A 449 -12.28 -2.89 -29.08
C ILE A 449 -11.48 -2.16 -28.01
N ALA A 450 -11.77 -0.87 -27.86
CA ALA A 450 -11.32 -0.09 -26.73
C ALA A 450 -12.50 0.09 -25.76
N GLU A 451 -12.32 -0.40 -24.53
CA GLU A 451 -13.32 -0.41 -23.48
C GLU A 451 -12.69 0.02 -22.16
N ASN A 452 -13.52 0.20 -21.13
CA ASN A 452 -13.08 0.71 -19.83
C ASN A 452 -12.22 1.98 -19.95
N ILE A 453 -12.54 2.85 -20.92
CA ILE A 453 -11.87 4.13 -21.14
C ILE A 453 -12.47 5.16 -20.19
N TYR A 454 -11.75 5.41 -19.10
CA TYR A 454 -12.09 6.42 -18.12
C TYR A 454 -11.11 7.58 -18.23
N VAL A 455 -11.62 8.77 -18.49
CA VAL A 455 -10.82 9.97 -18.79
C VAL A 455 -11.05 11.00 -17.70
N ARG A 456 -9.97 11.56 -17.15
CA ARG A 456 -9.99 12.66 -16.19
C ARG A 456 -10.02 13.98 -16.95
N LEU A 457 -10.99 14.83 -16.65
CA LEU A 457 -11.12 16.16 -17.26
C LEU A 457 -10.24 17.19 -16.54
N SER A 458 -9.84 18.26 -17.24
CA SER A 458 -8.86 19.23 -16.73
C SER A 458 -9.42 20.25 -15.75
N GLU A 459 -10.68 20.66 -15.89
CA GLU A 459 -11.23 21.75 -15.08
C GLU A 459 -11.54 21.34 -13.63
N ASN A 460 -12.13 20.16 -13.45
CA ASN A 460 -12.61 19.72 -12.14
C ASN A 460 -12.15 18.30 -11.76
N PHE A 461 -11.21 17.72 -12.53
CA PHE A 461 -10.71 16.36 -12.35
C PHE A 461 -11.82 15.28 -12.30
N THR A 462 -13.00 15.59 -12.87
CA THR A 462 -14.09 14.63 -13.01
C THR A 462 -13.67 13.53 -13.97
N VAL A 463 -14.03 12.30 -13.64
CA VAL A 463 -13.81 11.15 -14.51
C VAL A 463 -15.05 10.90 -15.34
N VAL A 464 -14.90 10.85 -16.66
CA VAL A 464 -15.95 10.50 -17.60
C VAL A 464 -15.64 9.18 -18.28
N ASN A 465 -16.69 8.49 -18.69
CA ASN A 465 -16.61 7.21 -19.37
C ASN A 465 -16.88 7.40 -20.87
N LEU A 466 -15.99 6.88 -21.73
CA LEU A 466 -16.18 6.89 -23.19
C LEU A 466 -16.80 5.58 -23.74
N ASN A 467 -17.10 4.61 -22.88
CA ASN A 467 -17.35 3.23 -23.29
C ASN A 467 -18.66 2.97 -24.05
N PRO A 468 -18.66 1.90 -24.88
CA PRO A 468 -17.52 1.29 -25.56
C PRO A 468 -17.22 1.99 -26.89
N VAL A 469 -15.94 2.07 -27.29
CA VAL A 469 -15.55 2.59 -28.60
C VAL A 469 -15.02 1.44 -29.46
N SER A 470 -15.85 0.98 -30.38
CA SER A 470 -15.39 0.06 -31.43
C SER A 470 -14.62 0.83 -32.49
N ILE A 471 -13.38 0.42 -32.73
CA ILE A 471 -12.53 0.93 -33.80
C ILE A 471 -12.52 -0.16 -34.89
N GLY A 472 -13.50 -0.07 -35.79
CA GLY A 472 -13.77 -1.06 -36.84
C GLY A 472 -14.21 -0.38 -38.14
N ILE A 473 -14.38 -1.19 -39.19
CA ILE A 473 -14.95 -0.77 -40.49
C ILE A 473 -16.47 -0.63 -40.37
#